data_AF-A0ABD0QRN0-F1
#
_entry.id   AF-A0ABD0QRN0-F1
#
_cell.length_a   1.000
_cell.length_b   1.000
_cell.length_c   1.000
_cell.angle_alpha   90.00
_cell.angle_beta   90.00
_cell.angle_gamma   90.00
#
_symmetry.space_group_name_H-M   'P 1'
#
loop_
_entity.id
_entity.type
_entity.pdbx_description
1 polymer ?
#
loop_
_entity_poly.entity_id
_entity_poly.type
_entity_poly.pdbx_seq_one_letter_code
_entity_poly.pdbx_strand_id
1 'polypeptide(L)'
;KYCKEVEKLIGAGGSKLYERRKDKEFLQQVDRLAMSMRNFQKEPGNMKEYSPWLSSFKAETLQNELEVPGQYDGQSKPLPEYHAKITGFDERVKVMASIRRPKRIIMRGDDERDYPFLVKGGEDLRQDQRIEQLFGVMNMILSQDTACSQRSLALRTYQVIPITS
;
A
#
# COMPACT_ATOMS: atom_id res chain seq x y z
N LYS A 1 3.77 21.11 8.02
CA LYS A 1 3.22 22.04 9.03
C LYS A 1 3.82 21.80 10.41
N TYR A 2 3.65 20.60 11.01
CA TYR A 2 4.06 20.33 12.40
C TYR A 2 5.53 19.96 12.61
N CYS A 3 6.32 19.74 11.56
CA CYS A 3 7.70 19.26 11.66
C CYS A 3 8.55 20.06 12.66
N LYS A 4 8.54 21.40 12.57
CA LYS A 4 9.28 22.28 13.50
C LYS A 4 8.76 22.21 14.94
N GLU A 5 7.45 22.08 15.14
CA GLU A 5 6.85 21.98 16.48
C GLU A 5 7.15 20.64 17.14
N VAL A 6 7.07 19.55 16.36
CA VAL A 6 7.43 18.19 16.78
C VAL A 6 8.90 18.15 17.20
N GLU A 7 9.81 18.65 16.37
CA GLU A 7 11.24 18.67 16.67
C GLU A 7 11.57 19.53 17.90
N LYS A 8 10.90 20.67 18.08
CA LYS A 8 11.07 21.52 19.25
C LYS A 8 10.65 20.81 20.55
N LEU A 9 9.51 20.12 20.52
CA LEU A 9 8.91 19.46 21.69
C LEU A 9 9.63 18.15 22.04
N ILE A 10 9.84 17.28 21.04
CA ILE A 10 10.35 15.91 21.21
C ILE A 10 11.89 15.86 21.14
N GLY A 11 12.53 16.91 20.63
CA GLY A 11 13.98 16.97 20.43
C GLY A 11 14.41 16.28 19.14
N ALA A 12 15.55 16.69 18.60
CA ALA A 12 16.16 16.04 17.45
C ALA A 12 16.37 14.54 17.74
N GLY A 13 15.87 13.68 16.85
CA GLY A 13 15.94 12.22 17.03
C GLY A 13 15.17 11.68 18.25
N GLY A 14 14.33 12.48 18.90
CA GLY A 14 13.56 12.04 20.07
C GLY A 14 14.28 12.05 21.41
N SER A 15 15.43 12.73 21.50
CA SER A 15 16.22 12.82 22.74
C SER A 15 15.40 13.23 23.97
N LYS A 16 14.64 14.33 23.87
CA LYS A 16 13.82 14.83 24.99
C LYS A 16 12.68 13.89 25.36
N LEU A 17 12.10 13.19 24.39
CA LEU A 17 11.07 12.20 24.64
C LEU A 17 11.62 11.00 25.42
N TYR A 18 12.82 10.54 25.09
CA TYR A 18 13.46 9.44 25.81
C TYR A 18 13.86 9.83 27.25
N GLU A 19 14.43 11.03 27.41
CA GLU A 19 14.86 11.58 28.71
C GLU A 19 13.68 11.84 29.64
N ARG A 20 12.59 12.43 29.12
CA ARG A 20 11.42 12.85 29.90
C ARG A 20 10.26 11.86 29.84
N ARG A 21 10.50 10.59 29.47
CA ARG A 21 9.44 9.57 29.32
C ARG A 21 8.62 9.28 30.58
N LYS A 22 9.10 9.67 31.78
CA LYS A 22 8.38 9.52 33.05
C LYS A 22 7.62 10.77 33.48
N ASP A 23 7.82 11.89 32.80
CA ASP A 23 7.20 13.17 33.10
C ASP A 23 5.78 13.20 32.51
N LYS A 24 4.77 13.12 33.39
CA LYS A 24 3.36 13.09 32.99
C LYS A 24 2.91 14.38 32.31
N GLU A 25 3.43 15.54 32.72
CA GLU A 25 3.04 16.83 32.15
C GLU A 25 3.59 16.95 30.72
N PHE A 26 4.84 16.51 30.53
CA PHE A 26 5.44 16.42 29.20
C PHE A 26 4.68 15.48 28.27
N LEU A 27 4.32 14.27 28.74
CA LEU A 27 3.54 13.32 27.94
C LEU A 27 2.17 13.91 27.55
N GLN A 28 1.50 14.63 28.45
CA GLN A 28 0.24 15.32 28.11
C GLN A 28 0.42 16.38 27.02
N GLN A 29 1.56 17.10 27.00
CA GLN A 29 1.86 18.05 25.92
C GLN A 29 2.06 17.35 24.58
N VAL A 30 2.77 16.20 24.58
CA VAL A 30 2.96 15.36 23.40
C VAL A 30 1.61 14.85 22.89
N ASP A 31 0.74 14.37 23.78
CA ASP A 31 -0.60 13.88 23.41
C ASP A 31 -1.47 15.00 22.82
N ARG A 32 -1.45 16.20 23.40
CA ARG A 32 -2.16 17.36 22.84
C ARG A 32 -1.67 17.71 21.44
N LEU A 33 -0.35 17.71 21.23
CA LEU A 33 0.22 17.94 19.90
C LEU A 33 -0.22 16.85 18.92
N ALA A 34 -0.15 15.56 19.32
CA ALA A 34 -0.61 14.44 18.51
C ALA A 34 -2.10 14.53 18.14
N MET A 35 -2.97 14.93 19.08
CA MET A 35 -4.39 15.16 18.81
C MET A 35 -4.61 16.30 17.82
N SER A 36 -3.84 17.39 17.92
CA SER A 36 -3.92 18.50 16.96
C SER A 36 -3.51 18.08 15.53
N MET A 37 -2.63 17.07 15.41
CA MET A 37 -2.17 16.54 14.13
C MET A 37 -3.16 15.56 13.50
N ARG A 38 -3.99 14.85 14.29
CA ARG A 38 -4.96 13.86 13.76
C ARG A 38 -5.89 14.43 12.70
N ASN A 39 -6.33 15.67 12.90
CA ASN A 39 -7.25 16.35 11.98
C ASN A 39 -6.52 16.99 10.79
N PHE A 40 -5.19 17.12 10.85
CA PHE A 40 -4.38 17.65 9.76
C PHE A 40 -3.93 16.50 8.85
N GLN A 41 -4.84 16.01 8.05
CA GLN A 41 -4.52 15.12 6.94
C GLN A 41 -4.84 15.85 5.64
N LYS A 42 -3.85 16.59 5.12
CA LYS A 42 -3.92 17.15 3.76
C LYS A 42 -3.93 15.96 2.79
N GLU A 43 -4.99 15.82 2.01
CA GLU A 43 -5.01 14.87 0.91
C GLU A 43 -4.01 15.32 -0.15
N PRO A 44 -3.17 14.42 -0.67
CA PRO A 44 -2.30 14.78 -1.78
C PRO A 44 -3.17 15.09 -3.00
N GLY A 45 -2.91 16.23 -3.64
CA GLY A 45 -3.64 16.60 -4.87
C GLY A 45 -3.17 15.79 -6.09
N ASN A 46 -1.93 15.30 -6.08
CA ASN A 46 -1.32 14.55 -7.17
C ASN A 46 -0.21 13.61 -6.65
N MET A 47 0.38 12.82 -7.56
CA MET A 47 1.44 11.86 -7.27
C MET A 47 2.68 12.55 -6.69
N LYS A 48 3.06 13.73 -7.16
CA LYS A 48 4.22 14.46 -6.65
C LYS A 48 4.06 14.90 -5.19
N GLU A 49 2.87 15.34 -4.80
CA GLU A 49 2.54 15.65 -3.41
C GLU A 49 2.46 14.39 -2.53
N TYR A 50 2.07 13.25 -3.10
CA TYR A 50 2.00 11.97 -2.39
C TYR A 50 3.38 11.34 -2.20
N SER A 51 4.14 11.20 -3.29
CA SER A 51 5.49 10.64 -3.34
C SER A 51 6.26 11.26 -4.51
N PRO A 52 7.21 12.17 -4.23
CA PRO A 52 8.07 12.76 -5.25
C PRO A 52 8.82 11.70 -6.06
N TRP A 53 9.27 10.63 -5.39
CA TRP A 53 10.02 9.55 -6.03
C TRP A 53 9.17 8.80 -7.06
N LEU A 54 7.94 8.42 -6.70
CA LEU A 54 7.02 7.74 -7.65
C LEU A 54 6.67 8.64 -8.83
N SER A 55 6.51 9.95 -8.58
CA SER A 55 6.22 10.92 -9.65
C SER A 55 7.38 11.11 -10.61
N SER A 56 8.62 10.99 -10.15
CA SER A 56 9.83 11.12 -10.98
C SER A 56 10.36 9.78 -11.48
N PHE A 57 9.73 8.67 -11.11
CA PHE A 57 10.17 7.34 -11.48
C PHE A 57 10.11 7.19 -13.01
N LYS A 58 11.23 6.76 -13.58
CA LYS A 58 11.37 6.40 -14.98
C LYS A 58 12.09 5.07 -15.03
N ALA A 59 11.51 4.10 -15.72
CA ALA A 59 12.20 2.85 -15.97
C ALA A 59 13.46 3.12 -16.81
N GLU A 60 14.60 2.69 -16.29
CA GLU A 60 15.85 2.62 -17.03
C GLU A 60 16.18 1.15 -17.23
N THR A 61 16.28 0.75 -18.50
CA THR A 61 16.41 -0.65 -18.98
C THR A 61 17.57 -1.42 -18.35
N LEU A 62 18.53 -0.76 -17.69
CA LEU A 62 19.75 -1.37 -17.17
C LEU A 62 19.98 -1.19 -15.66
N GLN A 63 19.16 -0.41 -14.96
CA GLN A 63 19.42 -0.09 -13.54
C GLN A 63 18.18 -0.09 -12.65
N ASN A 64 16.97 0.09 -13.20
CA ASN A 64 15.76 0.33 -12.41
C ASN A 64 14.52 -0.37 -12.98
N GLU A 65 14.63 -1.65 -13.32
CA GLU A 65 13.46 -2.45 -13.69
C GLU A 65 12.72 -2.91 -12.44
N LEU A 66 11.43 -2.55 -12.34
CA LEU A 66 10.55 -2.98 -11.26
C LEU A 66 9.35 -3.70 -11.88
N GLU A 67 9.08 -4.92 -11.45
CA GLU A 67 7.88 -5.64 -11.88
C GLU A 67 6.62 -5.07 -11.21
N VAL A 68 5.49 -5.14 -11.90
CA VAL A 68 4.19 -4.90 -11.28
C VAL A 68 3.98 -5.96 -10.20
N PRO A 69 3.67 -5.59 -8.94
CA PRO A 69 3.52 -6.56 -7.86
C PRO A 69 2.34 -7.53 -8.08
N GLY A 70 2.48 -8.76 -7.59
CA GLY A 70 1.39 -9.76 -7.60
C GLY A 70 1.38 -10.73 -8.78
N GLN A 71 2.41 -10.72 -9.62
CA GLN A 71 2.49 -11.61 -10.80
C GLN A 71 2.93 -13.04 -10.48
N TYR A 72 3.54 -13.27 -9.31
CA TYR A 72 3.92 -14.61 -8.86
C TYR A 72 2.74 -15.28 -8.15
N ASP A 73 2.08 -16.23 -8.82
CA ASP A 73 0.91 -16.95 -8.27
C ASP A 73 1.28 -18.23 -7.50
N GLY A 74 2.49 -18.76 -7.69
CA GLY A 74 2.96 -20.01 -7.09
C GLY A 74 2.28 -21.28 -7.63
N GLN A 75 1.45 -21.17 -8.67
CA GLN A 75 0.74 -22.33 -9.26
C GLN A 75 1.55 -22.99 -10.37
N SER A 76 2.39 -22.21 -11.06
CA SER A 76 3.24 -22.68 -12.15
C SER A 76 4.64 -22.07 -12.08
N LYS A 77 5.57 -22.58 -12.89
CA LYS A 77 6.90 -21.98 -13.00
C LYS A 77 6.74 -20.54 -13.53
N PRO A 78 7.23 -19.52 -12.81
CA PRO A 78 7.11 -18.14 -13.28
C PRO A 78 7.95 -17.94 -14.55
N LEU A 79 7.50 -17.01 -15.40
CA LEU A 79 8.21 -16.58 -16.60
C LEU A 79 8.51 -15.07 -16.49
N PRO A 80 9.56 -14.68 -15.73
CA PRO A 80 9.83 -13.26 -15.43
C PRO A 80 10.03 -12.38 -16.66
N GLU A 81 10.49 -12.96 -17.78
CA GLU A 81 10.65 -12.28 -19.06
C GLU A 81 9.34 -11.77 -19.68
N TYR A 82 8.20 -12.33 -19.27
CA TYR A 82 6.85 -11.89 -19.69
C TYR A 82 6.10 -11.13 -18.59
N HIS A 83 6.73 -10.91 -17.42
CA HIS A 83 6.10 -10.13 -16.37
C HIS A 83 6.06 -8.67 -16.77
N ALA A 84 4.91 -8.03 -16.54
CA ALA A 84 4.75 -6.60 -16.75
C ALA A 84 5.69 -5.83 -15.84
N LYS A 85 6.43 -4.89 -16.41
CA LYS A 85 7.33 -3.99 -15.69
C LYS A 85 6.72 -2.60 -15.58
N ILE A 86 6.93 -1.95 -14.45
CA ILE A 86 6.47 -0.59 -14.20
C ILE A 86 7.32 0.35 -15.04
N THR A 87 6.68 1.08 -15.97
CA THR A 87 7.31 2.15 -16.75
C THR A 87 7.17 3.52 -16.08
N GLY A 88 6.12 3.68 -15.27
CA GLY A 88 5.80 4.93 -14.58
C GLY A 88 4.54 4.83 -13.73
N PHE A 89 4.13 5.96 -13.16
CA PHE A 89 2.90 6.08 -12.37
C PHE A 89 2.04 7.21 -12.92
N ASP A 90 0.71 7.04 -12.84
CA ASP A 90 -0.22 8.13 -13.18
C ASP A 90 -0.13 9.27 -12.15
N GLU A 91 -0.21 10.52 -12.59
CA GLU A 91 -0.15 11.68 -11.69
C GLU A 91 -1.37 11.77 -10.75
N ARG A 92 -2.48 11.10 -11.06
CA ARG A 92 -3.70 11.14 -10.26
C ARG A 92 -3.61 10.17 -9.09
N VAL A 93 -3.72 10.70 -7.88
CA VAL A 93 -3.90 9.92 -6.65
C VAL A 93 -5.31 10.16 -6.13
N LYS A 94 -6.10 9.10 -5.98
CA LYS A 94 -7.46 9.22 -5.44
C LYS A 94 -7.49 8.71 -4.00
N VAL A 95 -7.87 9.58 -3.07
CA VAL A 95 -8.13 9.17 -1.69
C VAL A 95 -9.53 8.57 -1.62
N MET A 96 -9.65 7.37 -1.04
CA MET A 96 -10.93 6.69 -0.89
C MET A 96 -11.63 7.12 0.40
N ALA A 97 -12.96 7.23 0.35
CA ALA A 97 -13.80 7.57 1.50
C ALA A 97 -13.92 6.38 2.46
N SER A 98 -12.94 6.22 3.34
CA SER A 98 -12.90 5.20 4.40
C SER A 98 -12.15 5.76 5.62
N ILE A 99 -12.35 5.19 6.81
CA ILE A 99 -11.70 5.62 8.07
C ILE A 99 -10.18 5.69 7.92
N ARG A 100 -9.58 4.71 7.22
CA ARG A 100 -8.14 4.64 6.97
C ARG A 100 -7.66 5.45 5.77
N ARG A 101 -8.60 5.99 4.98
CA ARG A 101 -8.35 6.80 3.77
C ARG A 101 -7.26 6.21 2.87
N PRO A 102 -7.44 4.96 2.37
CA PRO A 102 -6.47 4.33 1.49
C PRO A 102 -6.38 5.09 0.16
N LYS A 103 -5.24 4.99 -0.51
CA LYS A 103 -4.92 5.78 -1.70
C LYS A 103 -4.94 4.87 -2.91
N ARG A 104 -5.79 5.16 -3.88
CA ARG A 104 -5.77 4.48 -5.17
C ARG A 104 -4.73 5.15 -6.06
N ILE A 105 -3.72 4.40 -6.44
CA ILE A 105 -2.67 4.77 -7.40
C ILE A 105 -2.83 3.92 -8.66
N ILE A 106 -2.24 4.36 -9.76
CA ILE A 106 -2.23 3.60 -11.02
C ILE A 106 -0.78 3.48 -11.46
N MET A 107 -0.31 2.24 -11.62
CA MET A 107 1.00 1.92 -12.19
C MET A 107 0.80 1.68 -13.69
N ARG A 108 1.74 2.14 -14.52
CA ARG A 108 1.73 1.92 -15.97
C ARG A 108 2.71 0.80 -16.30
N GLY A 109 2.24 -0.21 -17.00
CA GLY A 109 3.06 -1.31 -17.50
C GLY A 109 3.86 -0.94 -18.73
N ASP A 110 4.83 -1.79 -19.08
CA ASP A 110 5.47 -1.84 -20.40
C ASP A 110 4.62 -2.57 -21.45
N ASP A 111 3.59 -3.29 -21.00
CA ASP A 111 2.57 -3.96 -21.81
C ASP A 111 1.42 -3.03 -22.24
N GLU A 112 1.61 -1.71 -22.09
CA GLU A 112 0.63 -0.65 -22.39
C GLU A 112 -0.65 -0.70 -21.53
N ARG A 113 -0.63 -1.40 -20.38
CA ARG A 113 -1.78 -1.48 -19.47
C ARG A 113 -1.62 -0.63 -18.23
N ASP A 114 -2.75 -0.15 -17.73
CA ASP A 114 -2.87 0.55 -16.46
C ASP A 114 -3.28 -0.42 -15.35
N TYR A 115 -2.50 -0.46 -14.28
CA TYR A 115 -2.71 -1.31 -13.10
C TYR A 115 -3.14 -0.48 -11.89
N PRO A 116 -4.45 -0.40 -11.59
CA PRO A 116 -4.92 0.31 -10.40
C PRO A 116 -4.65 -0.50 -9.12
N PHE A 117 -3.94 0.10 -8.17
CA PHE A 117 -3.68 -0.48 -6.85
C PHE A 117 -4.26 0.38 -5.74
N LEU A 118 -4.68 -0.28 -4.66
CA LEU A 118 -5.15 0.39 -3.45
C LEU A 118 -4.09 0.27 -2.35
N VAL A 119 -3.42 1.39 -2.05
CA VAL A 119 -2.42 1.46 -0.99
C VAL A 119 -3.10 1.68 0.35
N LYS A 120 -3.01 0.67 1.21
CA LYS A 120 -3.38 0.73 2.63
C LYS A 120 -2.11 0.89 3.47
N GLY A 121 -2.01 1.96 4.25
CA GLY A 121 -0.83 2.26 5.04
C GLY A 121 -1.11 2.14 6.53
N GLY A 122 -0.14 1.60 7.29
CA GLY A 122 -0.26 1.40 8.73
C GLY A 122 -1.21 0.26 9.12
N GLU A 123 -1.37 -0.71 8.22
CA GLU A 123 -2.19 -1.91 8.42
C GLU A 123 -1.36 -3.13 8.03
N ASP A 124 -1.49 -4.21 8.82
CA ASP A 124 -0.90 -5.50 8.49
C ASP A 124 -1.88 -6.32 7.64
N LEU A 125 -1.57 -6.44 6.35
CA LEU A 125 -2.43 -7.12 5.37
C LEU A 125 -2.17 -8.62 5.26
N ARG A 126 -1.32 -9.21 6.12
CA ARG A 126 -1.00 -10.64 6.04
C ARG A 126 -2.22 -11.52 6.25
N GLN A 127 -3.10 -11.15 7.18
CA GLN A 127 -4.33 -11.91 7.41
C GLN A 127 -5.25 -11.88 6.19
N ASP A 128 -5.49 -10.69 5.62
CA ASP A 128 -6.26 -10.51 4.39
C ASP A 128 -5.68 -11.35 3.24
N GLN A 129 -4.35 -11.34 3.07
CA GLN A 129 -3.67 -12.16 2.07
C GLN A 129 -3.94 -13.66 2.25
N ARG A 130 -3.90 -14.17 3.50
CA ARG A 130 -4.19 -15.58 3.76
C ARG A 130 -5.65 -15.94 3.47
N ILE A 131 -6.58 -15.03 3.72
CA ILE A 131 -7.99 -15.23 3.40
C ILE A 131 -8.19 -15.28 1.88
N GLU A 132 -7.58 -14.38 1.10
CA GLU A 132 -7.67 -14.41 -0.37
C GLU A 132 -7.03 -15.68 -0.96
N GLN A 133 -5.92 -16.16 -0.38
CA GLN A 133 -5.34 -17.46 -0.75
C GLN A 133 -6.33 -18.62 -0.48
N LEU A 134 -6.99 -18.61 0.67
CA LEU A 134 -8.02 -19.60 1.00
C LEU A 134 -9.18 -19.56 0.01
N PHE A 135 -9.66 -18.37 -0.38
CA PHE A 135 -10.69 -18.25 -1.42
C PHE A 135 -10.23 -18.78 -2.78
N GLY A 136 -8.94 -18.61 -3.12
CA GLY A 136 -8.34 -19.26 -4.27
C GLY A 136 -8.45 -20.79 -4.21
N VAL A 137 -8.16 -21.39 -3.05
CA VAL A 137 -8.31 -22.83 -2.82
C VAL A 137 -9.77 -23.27 -2.91
N MET A 138 -10.70 -22.50 -2.34
CA MET A 138 -12.13 -22.78 -2.45
C MET A 138 -12.60 -22.79 -3.90
N ASN A 139 -12.13 -21.85 -4.73
CA ASN A 139 -12.44 -21.84 -6.16
C ASN A 139 -11.90 -23.06 -6.90
N MET A 140 -10.70 -23.54 -6.54
CA MET A 140 -10.18 -24.78 -7.11
C MET A 140 -11.09 -25.98 -6.79
N ILE A 141 -11.55 -26.10 -5.54
CA ILE A 141 -12.48 -27.16 -5.13
C ILE A 141 -13.84 -27.03 -5.86
N LEU A 142 -14.40 -25.82 -5.94
CA LEU A 142 -15.66 -25.58 -6.66
C LEU A 142 -15.57 -25.91 -8.14
N SER A 143 -14.42 -25.66 -8.78
CA SER A 143 -14.21 -25.99 -10.20
C SER A 143 -14.12 -27.48 -10.48
N GLN A 144 -13.73 -28.29 -9.49
CA GLN A 144 -13.64 -29.75 -9.59
C GLN A 144 -15.00 -30.43 -9.44
N ASP A 145 -15.95 -29.81 -8.74
CA ASP A 145 -17.31 -30.33 -8.61
C ASP A 145 -18.13 -30.04 -9.89
N THR A 146 -18.70 -31.09 -10.48
CA THR A 146 -19.39 -30.99 -11.77
C THR A 146 -20.66 -30.14 -11.68
N ALA A 147 -21.41 -30.22 -10.58
CA ALA A 147 -22.64 -29.44 -10.39
C ALA A 147 -22.34 -27.95 -10.19
N CYS A 148 -21.25 -27.63 -9.48
CA CYS A 148 -20.78 -26.26 -9.29
C CYS A 148 -20.20 -25.66 -10.58
N SER A 149 -19.39 -26.43 -11.30
CA SER A 149 -18.75 -26.02 -12.56
C SER A 149 -19.77 -25.76 -13.67
N GLN A 150 -20.76 -26.65 -13.84
CA GLN A 150 -21.88 -26.43 -14.78
C GLN A 150 -22.66 -25.15 -14.51
N ARG A 151 -22.70 -24.72 -13.24
CA ARG A 151 -23.34 -23.48 -12.79
C ARG A 151 -22.39 -22.28 -12.74
N SER A 152 -21.12 -22.48 -13.12
CA SER A 152 -20.06 -21.46 -13.07
C SER A 152 -19.94 -20.80 -11.69
N LEU A 153 -20.03 -21.59 -10.61
CA LEU A 153 -19.89 -21.08 -9.25
C LEU A 153 -18.42 -20.78 -8.95
N ALA A 154 -18.12 -19.51 -8.67
CA ALA A 154 -16.81 -19.07 -8.22
C ALA A 154 -16.94 -17.85 -7.30
N LEU A 155 -16.08 -17.79 -6.29
CA LEU A 155 -15.84 -16.61 -5.48
C LEU A 155 -15.03 -15.59 -6.29
N ARG A 156 -15.43 -14.33 -6.22
CA ARG A 156 -14.63 -13.23 -6.78
C ARG A 156 -13.48 -12.92 -5.81
N THR A 157 -12.26 -13.25 -6.22
CA THR A 157 -11.04 -12.97 -5.45
C THR A 157 -10.35 -11.71 -5.97
N TYR A 158 -9.45 -11.17 -5.16
CA TYR A 158 -8.54 -10.09 -5.55
C TYR A 158 -7.17 -10.29 -4.90
N GLN A 159 -6.14 -9.66 -5.46
CA GLN A 159 -4.80 -9.81 -4.93
C GLN A 159 -4.54 -8.86 -3.76
N VAL A 160 -3.91 -9.42 -2.72
CA VAL A 160 -3.39 -8.67 -1.58
C VAL A 160 -1.89 -8.97 -1.48
N ILE A 161 -1.08 -7.93 -1.61
CA ILE A 161 0.38 -8.03 -1.58
C ILE A 161 0.91 -7.19 -0.40
N PRO A 162 1.17 -7.80 0.77
CA PRO A 162 1.81 -7.11 1.88
C PRO A 162 3.26 -6.77 1.51
N ILE A 163 3.63 -5.49 1.57
CA ILE A 163 5.00 -5.03 1.26
C ILE A 163 5.85 -5.01 2.53
N THR A 164 5.31 -4.49 3.62
CA THR A 164 5.95 -4.44 4.94
C THR A 164 4.93 -4.71 6.05
N SER A 165 5.41 -5.11 7.23
CA SER A 165 4.60 -5.20 8.46
C SER A 165 4.53 -3.87 9.21
#